data_AF-A0AAU7DSG3-F1
#
_entry.id   AF-A0AAU7DSG3-F1
#
_cell.length_a   1.000
_cell.length_b   1.000
_cell.length_c   1.000
_cell.angle_alpha   90.00
_cell.angle_beta   90.00
_cell.angle_gamma   90.00
#
_symmetry.space_group_name_H-M   'P 1'
#
loop_
_entity.id
_entity.type
_entity.pdbx_description
1 polymer ?
#
loop_
_entity_poly.entity_id
_entity_poly.type
_entity_poly.pdbx_seq_one_letter_code
_entity_poly.pdbx_strand_id
1 'polypeptide(L)'
;METHWGLSSVAILTIVIGALAYLWAAFKPPVPVVAGEHLPFRNVLGRVTPHGMGLALGGVGYSALATFVTLFYVSRHWDGAALCLTAFGTAFIVARLLFIRTIGTFGGFPVAKICLIVESLGVLLLWRSVSPWMALCGAALTGFGYSLVFPALGVEAVERVPVENRGTALGVYTVFADVSFFMVGPVAGAVIGAFGYASVFLFALLCVLAALTIVLILARNKSHPVLASVD
;
A
#
# COMPACT_ATOMS: atom_id res chain seq x y z
N MET A 1 -14.96 -31.57 -13.95
CA MET A 1 -14.98 -30.25 -14.63
C MET A 1 -13.83 -29.33 -14.22
N GLU A 2 -13.05 -29.67 -13.19
CA GLU A 2 -11.94 -28.83 -12.66
C GLU A 2 -10.58 -29.08 -13.34
N THR A 3 -10.48 -30.05 -14.26
CA THR A 3 -9.17 -30.56 -14.76
C THR A 3 -8.71 -30.00 -16.10
N HIS A 4 -9.47 -29.13 -16.77
CA HIS A 4 -9.10 -28.57 -18.08
C HIS A 4 -8.98 -27.04 -18.14
N TRP A 5 -9.45 -26.33 -17.11
CA TRP A 5 -9.44 -24.86 -17.04
C TRP A 5 -8.48 -24.41 -15.93
N GLY A 6 -7.25 -24.94 -15.97
CA GLY A 6 -6.18 -24.61 -15.02
C GLY A 6 -5.56 -23.23 -15.27
N LEU A 7 -4.32 -23.05 -14.77
CA LEU A 7 -3.51 -21.82 -14.90
C LEU A 7 -3.47 -21.23 -16.32
N SER A 8 -3.52 -22.08 -17.35
CA SER A 8 -3.49 -21.67 -18.76
C SER A 8 -4.67 -20.77 -19.13
N SER A 9 -5.87 -21.02 -18.57
CA SER A 9 -7.05 -20.19 -18.81
C SER A 9 -6.87 -18.78 -18.24
N VAL A 10 -6.31 -18.68 -17.03
CA VAL A 10 -5.98 -17.41 -16.35
C VAL A 10 -4.90 -16.66 -17.13
N ALA A 11 -3.87 -17.36 -17.62
CA ALA A 11 -2.80 -16.77 -18.41
C ALA A 11 -3.32 -16.17 -19.73
N ILE A 12 -4.14 -16.93 -20.48
CA ILE A 12 -4.76 -16.45 -21.73
C ILE A 12 -5.66 -15.24 -21.45
N LEU A 13 -6.49 -15.31 -20.41
CA LEU A 13 -7.38 -14.20 -20.04
C LEU A 13 -6.58 -12.93 -19.72
N THR A 14 -5.46 -13.07 -19.01
CA THR A 14 -4.57 -11.94 -18.66
C THR A 14 -3.94 -11.31 -19.90
N ILE A 15 -3.47 -12.14 -20.86
CA ILE A 15 -2.92 -11.66 -22.14
C ILE A 15 -3.97 -10.92 -22.94
N VAL A 16 -5.19 -11.46 -23.04
CA VAL A 16 -6.29 -10.84 -23.79
C VAL A 16 -6.68 -9.49 -23.19
N ILE A 17 -6.81 -9.41 -21.86
CA ILE A 17 -7.09 -8.14 -21.17
C ILE A 17 -5.98 -7.12 -21.42
N GLY A 18 -4.70 -7.54 -21.34
CA GLY A 18 -3.56 -6.69 -21.63
C GLY A 18 -3.54 -6.17 -23.07
N ALA A 19 -3.82 -7.04 -24.05
CA ALA A 19 -3.90 -6.68 -25.46
C ALA A 19 -5.04 -5.69 -25.73
N LEU A 20 -6.22 -5.93 -25.14
CA LEU A 20 -7.36 -5.02 -25.24
C LEU A 20 -7.04 -3.65 -24.63
N ALA A 21 -6.41 -3.62 -23.45
CA ALA A 21 -5.98 -2.38 -22.81
C ALA A 21 -4.95 -1.61 -23.66
N TYR A 22 -4.00 -2.32 -24.27
CA TYR A 22 -3.01 -1.73 -25.18
C TYR A 22 -3.67 -1.14 -26.43
N LEU A 23 -4.57 -1.89 -27.08
CA LEU A 23 -5.32 -1.41 -28.23
C LEU A 23 -6.10 -0.14 -27.86
N TRP A 24 -6.78 -0.14 -26.71
CA TRP A 24 -7.52 1.02 -26.23
C TRP A 24 -6.62 2.23 -25.92
N ALA A 25 -5.43 2.00 -25.37
CA ALA A 25 -4.44 3.04 -25.15
C ALA A 25 -3.89 3.60 -26.47
N ALA A 26 -3.70 2.76 -27.48
CA ALA A 26 -3.22 3.17 -28.80
C ALA A 26 -4.20 4.09 -29.55
N PHE A 27 -5.50 4.01 -29.24
CA PHE A 27 -6.50 4.93 -29.78
C PHE A 27 -6.58 6.28 -29.03
N LYS A 28 -5.80 6.47 -27.95
CA LYS A 28 -5.84 7.70 -27.17
C LYS A 28 -4.91 8.77 -27.77
N PRO A 29 -5.34 10.03 -27.91
CA PRO A 29 -4.50 11.09 -28.48
C PRO A 29 -3.20 11.27 -27.67
N PRO A 30 -2.06 11.53 -28.33
CA PRO A 30 -0.77 11.73 -27.66
C PRO A 30 -0.86 12.85 -26.62
N VAL A 31 -0.40 12.57 -25.39
CA VAL A 31 -0.30 13.59 -24.34
C VAL A 31 0.80 14.57 -24.73
N PRO A 32 0.57 15.90 -24.72
CA PRO A 32 1.58 16.87 -25.10
C PRO A 32 2.80 16.75 -24.17
N VAL A 33 3.97 16.54 -24.78
CA VAL A 33 5.25 16.48 -24.06
C VAL A 33 5.64 17.91 -23.70
N VAL A 34 5.39 18.31 -22.46
CA VAL A 34 5.84 19.60 -21.94
C VAL A 34 7.34 19.49 -21.65
N ALA A 35 8.15 20.07 -22.53
CA ALA A 35 9.59 20.22 -22.30
C ALA A 35 9.80 21.29 -21.23
N GLY A 36 10.01 20.89 -19.99
CA GLY A 36 10.49 21.79 -18.93
C GLY A 36 11.81 21.30 -18.34
N GLU A 37 12.55 22.21 -17.73
CA GLU A 37 13.82 21.89 -17.08
C GLU A 37 13.62 20.75 -16.07
N HIS A 38 14.26 19.62 -16.34
CA HIS A 38 14.24 18.47 -15.46
C HIS A 38 14.91 18.85 -14.14
N LEU A 39 14.19 18.71 -13.03
CA LEU A 39 14.83 18.80 -11.73
C LEU A 39 15.84 17.65 -11.61
N PRO A 40 17.02 17.87 -11.01
CA PRO A 40 17.95 16.79 -10.71
C PRO A 40 17.23 15.68 -9.93
N PHE A 41 17.38 14.42 -10.35
CA PHE A 41 16.71 13.25 -9.76
C PHE A 41 16.82 13.20 -8.23
N ARG A 42 17.95 13.65 -7.68
CA ARG A 42 18.22 13.74 -6.24
C ARG A 42 17.28 14.70 -5.50
N ASN A 43 16.87 15.79 -6.12
CA ASN A 43 15.95 16.77 -5.54
C ASN A 43 14.50 16.26 -5.54
N VAL A 44 14.13 15.49 -6.58
CA VAL A 44 12.84 14.78 -6.63
C VAL A 44 12.80 13.70 -5.56
N LEU A 45 13.87 12.90 -5.46
CA LEU A 45 14.02 11.86 -4.45
C LEU A 45 13.81 12.43 -3.05
N GLY A 46 14.57 13.44 -2.63
CA GLY A 46 14.48 14.01 -1.29
C GLY A 46 13.09 14.56 -0.91
N ARG A 47 12.32 15.07 -1.88
CA ARG A 47 10.94 15.56 -1.63
C ARG A 47 9.91 14.43 -1.49
N VAL A 48 10.11 13.34 -2.24
CA VAL A 48 9.20 12.18 -2.26
C VAL A 48 9.53 11.19 -1.14
N THR A 49 10.80 11.09 -0.71
CA THR A 49 11.27 10.12 0.29
C THR A 49 10.40 10.04 1.55
N PRO A 50 9.98 11.13 2.21
CA PRO A 50 9.17 11.01 3.43
C PRO A 50 7.80 10.35 3.18
N HIS A 51 7.21 10.59 2.02
CA HIS A 51 5.91 10.02 1.62
C HIS A 51 6.09 8.56 1.18
N GLY A 52 7.16 8.29 0.44
CA GLY A 52 7.57 6.94 0.05
C GLY A 52 7.91 6.05 1.26
N MET A 53 8.57 6.59 2.30
CA MET A 53 8.83 5.86 3.54
C MET A 53 7.55 5.54 4.30
N GLY A 54 6.61 6.49 4.39
CA GLY A 54 5.29 6.24 4.98
C GLY A 54 4.54 5.13 4.22
N LEU A 55 4.58 5.15 2.89
CA LEU A 55 4.01 4.08 2.06
C LEU A 55 4.73 2.74 2.26
N ALA A 56 6.06 2.72 2.24
CA ALA A 56 6.87 1.52 2.40
C ALA A 56 6.55 0.83 3.72
N LEU A 57 6.52 1.60 4.82
CA LEU A 57 6.25 1.08 6.15
C LEU A 57 4.78 0.66 6.33
N GLY A 58 3.82 1.37 5.74
CA GLY A 58 2.42 0.93 5.71
C GLY A 58 2.26 -0.38 4.92
N GLY A 59 2.95 -0.50 3.79
CA GLY A 59 2.91 -1.68 2.91
C GLY A 59 3.44 -2.98 3.52
N VAL A 60 4.14 -2.91 4.66
CA VAL A 60 4.60 -4.08 5.41
C VAL A 60 3.42 -4.92 5.90
N GLY A 61 2.31 -4.30 6.34
CA GLY A 61 1.13 -5.01 6.83
C GLY A 61 0.51 -5.91 5.77
N TYR A 62 0.29 -5.34 4.58
CA TYR A 62 -0.16 -6.10 3.41
C TYR A 62 0.79 -7.22 3.02
N SER A 63 2.09 -6.93 2.91
CA SER A 63 3.09 -7.89 2.45
C SER A 63 3.27 -9.06 3.42
N ALA A 64 3.23 -8.76 4.72
CA ALA A 64 3.30 -9.76 5.78
C ALA A 64 2.09 -10.70 5.73
N LEU A 65 0.89 -10.15 5.55
CA LEU A 65 -0.32 -10.94 5.33
C LEU A 65 -0.18 -11.82 4.09
N ALA A 66 0.13 -11.23 2.94
CA ALA A 66 0.20 -11.95 1.67
C ALA A 66 1.22 -13.10 1.69
N THR A 67 2.34 -12.92 2.38
CA THR A 67 3.45 -13.90 2.41
C THR A 67 3.25 -14.97 3.48
N PHE A 68 2.77 -14.60 4.68
CA PHE A 68 2.83 -15.47 5.85
C PHE A 68 1.47 -15.90 6.40
N VAL A 69 0.34 -15.40 5.89
CA VAL A 69 -1.00 -15.77 6.42
C VAL A 69 -1.25 -17.27 6.37
N THR A 70 -0.84 -17.94 5.29
CA THR A 70 -1.00 -19.39 5.15
C THR A 70 -0.18 -20.15 6.19
N LEU A 71 1.08 -19.75 6.38
CA LEU A 71 1.96 -20.36 7.36
C LEU A 71 1.47 -20.12 8.80
N PHE A 72 0.93 -18.93 9.07
CA PHE A 72 0.32 -18.60 10.36
C PHE A 72 -0.88 -19.50 10.69
N TYR A 73 -1.76 -19.74 9.73
CA TYR A 73 -2.90 -20.64 9.88
C TYR A 73 -2.47 -22.09 10.10
N VAL A 74 -1.52 -22.58 9.30
CA VAL A 74 -0.95 -23.93 9.46
C VAL A 74 -0.31 -24.10 10.84
N SER A 75 0.42 -23.09 11.33
CA SER A 75 1.07 -23.14 12.65
C SER A 75 0.09 -23.24 13.83
N ARG A 76 -1.18 -22.85 13.63
CA ARG A 76 -2.24 -22.92 14.64
C ARG A 76 -3.26 -24.02 14.37
N HIS A 77 -3.01 -24.88 13.38
CA HIS A 77 -3.93 -25.92 12.93
C HIS A 77 -5.31 -25.36 12.55
N TRP A 78 -5.32 -24.18 11.92
CA TRP A 78 -6.53 -23.54 11.41
C TRP A 78 -6.67 -23.74 9.90
N ASP A 79 -7.88 -24.08 9.48
CA ASP A 79 -8.24 -24.16 8.07
C ASP A 79 -8.72 -22.80 7.53
N GLY A 80 -8.70 -22.65 6.20
CA GLY A 80 -9.33 -21.49 5.54
C GLY A 80 -8.43 -20.25 5.41
N ALA A 81 -7.10 -20.39 5.37
CA ALA A 81 -6.18 -19.27 5.13
C ALA A 81 -6.52 -18.48 3.84
N ALA A 82 -7.00 -19.16 2.81
CA ALA A 82 -7.44 -18.54 1.57
C ALA A 82 -8.57 -17.52 1.79
N LEU A 83 -9.48 -17.79 2.75
CA LEU A 83 -10.58 -16.88 3.08
C LEU A 83 -10.05 -15.55 3.62
N CYS A 84 -8.96 -15.52 4.38
CA CYS A 84 -8.34 -14.27 4.82
C CYS A 84 -7.82 -13.44 3.66
N LEU A 85 -7.16 -14.07 2.68
CA LEU A 85 -6.64 -13.35 1.53
C LEU A 85 -7.77 -12.81 0.65
N THR A 86 -8.85 -13.59 0.49
CA THR A 86 -10.06 -13.11 -0.20
C THR A 86 -10.74 -11.97 0.56
N ALA A 87 -10.90 -12.07 1.88
CA ALA A 87 -11.51 -11.04 2.71
C ALA A 87 -10.68 -9.74 2.68
N PHE A 88 -9.35 -9.86 2.76
CA PHE A 88 -8.43 -8.74 2.57
C PHE A 88 -8.66 -8.08 1.19
N GLY A 89 -8.63 -8.86 0.10
CA GLY A 89 -8.77 -8.34 -1.26
C GLY A 89 -10.14 -7.71 -1.52
N THR A 90 -11.22 -8.35 -1.07
CA THR A 90 -12.58 -7.82 -1.22
C THR A 90 -12.74 -6.53 -0.43
N ALA A 91 -12.33 -6.49 0.84
CA ALA A 91 -12.39 -5.27 1.65
C ALA A 91 -11.54 -4.15 1.07
N PHE A 92 -10.35 -4.49 0.53
CA PHE A 92 -9.48 -3.55 -0.15
C PHE A 92 -10.12 -2.91 -1.38
N ILE A 93 -10.77 -3.72 -2.25
CA ILE A 93 -11.46 -3.23 -3.45
C ILE A 93 -12.68 -2.38 -3.05
N VAL A 94 -13.49 -2.84 -2.09
CA VAL A 94 -14.67 -2.12 -1.62
C VAL A 94 -14.28 -0.76 -1.03
N ALA A 95 -13.26 -0.73 -0.16
CA ALA A 95 -12.74 0.51 0.41
C ALA A 95 -12.28 1.47 -0.69
N ARG A 96 -11.58 0.96 -1.71
CA ARG A 96 -11.12 1.77 -2.83
C ARG A 96 -12.29 2.39 -3.58
N LEU A 97 -13.28 1.60 -3.96
CA LEU A 97 -14.42 2.09 -4.76
C LEU A 97 -15.26 3.13 -4.02
N LEU A 98 -15.49 2.93 -2.72
CA LEU A 98 -16.31 3.82 -1.92
C LEU A 98 -15.62 5.13 -1.56
N PHE A 99 -14.32 5.08 -1.23
CA PHE A 99 -13.62 6.20 -0.59
C PHE A 99 -12.55 6.86 -1.46
N ILE A 100 -12.35 6.46 -2.72
CA ILE A 100 -11.41 7.14 -3.61
C ILE A 100 -11.74 8.63 -3.79
N ARG A 101 -13.04 8.99 -3.83
CA ARG A 101 -13.48 10.39 -3.97
C ARG A 101 -13.12 11.24 -2.74
N THR A 102 -13.05 10.62 -1.57
CA THR A 102 -12.72 11.26 -0.29
C THR A 102 -11.33 11.92 -0.31
N ILE A 103 -10.39 11.36 -1.08
CA ILE A 103 -9.04 11.93 -1.25
C ILE A 103 -9.11 13.31 -1.90
N GLY A 104 -9.99 13.47 -2.91
CA GLY A 104 -10.17 14.74 -3.61
C GLY A 104 -10.88 15.81 -2.78
N THR A 105 -11.70 15.43 -1.80
CA THR A 105 -12.49 16.39 -0.99
C THR A 105 -11.85 16.74 0.35
N PHE A 106 -11.18 15.80 1.02
CA PHE A 106 -10.59 16.00 2.35
C PHE A 106 -9.06 16.09 2.34
N GLY A 107 -8.42 15.87 1.18
CA GLY A 107 -6.97 15.84 1.02
C GLY A 107 -6.34 14.49 1.40
N GLY A 108 -5.08 14.30 1.02
CA GLY A 108 -4.39 13.02 1.19
C GLY A 108 -4.05 12.69 2.64
N PHE A 109 -3.54 13.66 3.41
CA PHE A 109 -3.10 13.41 4.80
C PHE A 109 -4.22 12.94 5.75
N PRO A 110 -5.41 13.58 5.82
CA PRO A 110 -6.47 13.11 6.71
C PRO A 110 -6.94 11.69 6.37
N VAL A 111 -7.09 11.39 5.07
CA VAL A 111 -7.46 10.05 4.60
C VAL A 111 -6.39 9.03 4.96
N ALA A 112 -5.10 9.33 4.69
CA ALA A 112 -3.99 8.44 5.04
C ALA A 112 -3.92 8.15 6.55
N LYS A 113 -4.14 9.15 7.41
CA LYS A 113 -4.18 8.96 8.86
C LYS A 113 -5.26 7.97 9.30
N ILE A 114 -6.50 8.16 8.85
CA ILE A 114 -7.62 7.29 9.21
C ILE A 114 -7.35 5.87 8.70
N CYS A 115 -6.87 5.75 7.47
CA CYS A 115 -6.51 4.48 6.85
C CYS A 115 -5.46 3.71 7.63
N LEU A 116 -4.36 4.37 8.01
CA LEU A 116 -3.29 3.77 8.82
C LEU A 116 -3.74 3.40 10.24
N ILE A 117 -4.69 4.15 10.83
CA ILE A 117 -5.30 3.78 12.12
C ILE A 117 -6.12 2.49 11.96
N VAL A 118 -6.97 2.42 10.94
CA VAL A 118 -7.78 1.21 10.67
C VAL A 118 -6.89 0.02 10.35
N GLU A 119 -5.84 0.23 9.58
CA GLU A 119 -4.84 -0.80 9.28
C GLU A 119 -4.14 -1.29 10.56
N SER A 120 -3.72 -0.37 11.43
CA SER A 120 -3.10 -0.71 12.72
C SER A 120 -4.03 -1.57 13.59
N LEU A 121 -5.34 -1.24 13.63
CA LEU A 121 -6.33 -2.04 14.34
C LEU A 121 -6.49 -3.44 13.74
N GLY A 122 -6.50 -3.56 12.41
CA GLY A 122 -6.55 -4.85 11.72
C GLY A 122 -5.34 -5.72 12.02
N VAL A 123 -4.12 -5.15 11.95
CA VAL A 123 -2.88 -5.87 12.25
C VAL A 123 -2.76 -6.22 13.72
N LEU A 124 -3.20 -5.35 14.63
CA LEU A 124 -3.26 -5.64 16.07
C LEU A 124 -4.18 -6.84 16.35
N LEU A 125 -5.32 -6.89 15.66
CA LEU A 125 -6.30 -7.96 15.79
C LEU A 125 -5.80 -9.28 15.20
N LEU A 126 -5.00 -9.22 14.12
CA LEU A 126 -4.25 -10.38 13.60
C LEU A 126 -3.21 -10.89 14.60
N TRP A 127 -2.43 -9.99 15.21
CA TRP A 127 -1.44 -10.38 16.21
C TRP A 127 -2.08 -11.08 17.41
N ARG A 128 -3.19 -10.53 17.92
CA ARG A 128 -3.96 -11.08 19.04
C ARG A 128 -4.89 -12.22 18.66
N SER A 129 -4.95 -12.63 17.40
CA SER A 129 -5.92 -13.64 16.93
C SER A 129 -5.84 -14.94 17.74
N VAL A 130 -6.98 -15.35 18.30
CA VAL A 130 -7.18 -16.61 19.05
C VAL A 130 -8.15 -17.53 18.30
N SER A 131 -8.86 -17.01 17.31
CA SER A 131 -9.75 -17.76 16.44
C SER A 131 -9.56 -17.40 14.95
N PRO A 132 -9.88 -18.33 14.02
CA PRO A 132 -9.83 -18.06 12.58
C PRO A 132 -10.72 -16.90 12.16
N TRP A 133 -11.91 -16.75 12.77
CA TRP A 133 -12.81 -15.64 12.46
C TRP A 133 -12.23 -14.29 12.88
N MET A 134 -11.52 -14.26 14.01
CA MET A 134 -10.82 -13.05 14.42
C MET A 134 -9.73 -12.69 13.41
N ALA A 135 -8.92 -13.66 12.97
CA ALA A 135 -7.92 -13.40 11.94
C ALA A 135 -8.54 -12.95 10.60
N LEU A 136 -9.71 -13.47 10.22
CA LEU A 136 -10.43 -13.03 9.02
C LEU A 136 -10.91 -11.59 9.12
N CYS A 137 -11.52 -11.20 10.24
CA CYS A 137 -11.89 -9.82 10.50
C CYS A 137 -10.66 -8.90 10.50
N GLY A 138 -9.55 -9.35 11.07
CA GLY A 138 -8.29 -8.62 11.08
C GLY A 138 -7.74 -8.40 9.67
N ALA A 139 -7.72 -9.44 8.85
CA ALA A 139 -7.31 -9.35 7.44
C ALA A 139 -8.20 -8.40 6.63
N ALA A 140 -9.53 -8.46 6.83
CA ALA A 140 -10.46 -7.53 6.18
C ALA A 140 -10.21 -6.08 6.61
N LEU A 141 -10.01 -5.81 7.90
CA LEU A 141 -9.69 -4.48 8.41
C LEU A 141 -8.35 -3.96 7.89
N THR A 142 -7.31 -4.79 7.87
CA THR A 142 -6.00 -4.42 7.30
C THR A 142 -6.13 -4.09 5.81
N GLY A 143 -6.90 -4.87 5.04
CA GLY A 143 -7.14 -4.59 3.62
C GLY A 143 -7.94 -3.31 3.40
N PHE A 144 -8.97 -3.08 4.22
CA PHE A 144 -9.75 -1.86 4.20
C PHE A 144 -8.88 -0.63 4.49
N GLY A 145 -8.06 -0.69 5.54
CA GLY A 145 -7.16 0.39 5.95
C GLY A 145 -6.09 0.69 4.90
N TYR A 146 -5.36 -0.33 4.42
CA TYR A 146 -4.25 -0.13 3.49
C TYR A 146 -4.68 0.40 2.10
N SER A 147 -5.93 0.16 1.70
CA SER A 147 -6.43 0.42 0.34
C SER A 147 -6.16 1.82 -0.23
N LEU A 148 -6.35 2.84 0.60
CA LEU A 148 -6.23 4.24 0.21
C LEU A 148 -4.89 4.87 0.59
N VAL A 149 -4.02 4.18 1.35
CA VAL A 149 -2.73 4.73 1.79
C VAL A 149 -1.87 5.11 0.59
N PHE A 150 -1.80 4.23 -0.42
CA PHE A 150 -1.07 4.46 -1.66
C PHE A 150 -1.58 5.69 -2.45
N PRO A 151 -2.88 5.78 -2.84
CA PRO A 151 -3.35 6.95 -3.58
C PRO A 151 -3.35 8.24 -2.73
N ALA A 152 -3.62 8.17 -1.43
CA ALA A 152 -3.68 9.34 -0.56
C ALA A 152 -2.31 10.01 -0.38
N LEU A 153 -1.25 9.22 -0.12
CA LEU A 153 0.10 9.74 -0.03
C LEU A 153 0.70 10.05 -1.41
N GLY A 154 0.27 9.34 -2.46
CA GLY A 154 0.72 9.57 -3.84
C GLY A 154 0.33 10.95 -4.37
N VAL A 155 -0.92 11.39 -4.13
CA VAL A 155 -1.36 12.74 -4.53
C VAL A 155 -0.53 13.82 -3.83
N GLU A 156 -0.31 13.68 -2.52
CA GLU A 156 0.49 14.62 -1.73
C GLU A 156 1.98 14.64 -2.11
N ALA A 157 2.52 13.50 -2.56
CA ALA A 157 3.89 13.42 -3.06
C ALA A 157 4.05 14.10 -4.43
N VAL A 158 3.10 13.88 -5.33
CA VAL A 158 3.10 14.41 -6.70
C VAL A 158 2.82 15.93 -6.73
N GLU A 159 2.04 16.46 -5.78
CA GLU A 159 1.79 17.89 -5.66
C GLU A 159 3.06 18.71 -5.30
N ARG A 160 4.09 18.08 -4.74
CA ARG A 160 5.35 18.76 -4.31
C ARG A 160 6.41 18.89 -5.40
N VAL A 161 6.13 18.35 -6.59
CA VAL A 161 7.02 18.40 -7.74
C VAL A 161 6.39 19.17 -8.90
N PRO A 162 7.21 19.86 -9.72
CA PRO A 162 6.75 20.51 -10.96
C PRO A 162 6.03 19.51 -11.87
N VAL A 163 5.10 20.00 -12.68
CA VAL A 163 4.20 19.18 -13.52
C VAL A 163 4.99 18.25 -14.44
N GLU A 164 6.14 18.71 -14.91
CA GLU A 164 7.05 18.04 -15.84
C GLU A 164 7.74 16.83 -15.21
N ASN A 165 7.92 16.84 -13.88
CA ASN A 165 8.59 15.78 -13.13
C ASN A 165 7.62 14.84 -12.38
N ARG A 166 6.30 15.00 -12.56
CA ARG A 166 5.27 14.21 -11.87
C ARG A 166 5.37 12.71 -12.18
N GLY A 167 5.69 12.35 -13.43
CA GLY A 167 5.90 10.96 -13.83
C GLY A 167 7.09 10.32 -13.08
N THR A 168 8.23 11.03 -13.04
CA THR A 168 9.41 10.59 -12.30
C THR A 168 9.15 10.49 -10.79
N ALA A 169 8.44 11.47 -10.21
CA ALA A 169 8.10 11.45 -8.80
C ALA A 169 7.21 10.28 -8.43
N LEU A 170 6.20 9.97 -9.26
CA LEU A 170 5.34 8.82 -9.05
C LEU A 170 6.13 7.51 -9.19
N GLY A 171 7.04 7.40 -10.17
CA GLY A 171 7.91 6.24 -10.30
C GLY A 171 8.84 6.03 -9.09
N VAL A 172 9.46 7.11 -8.59
CA VAL A 172 10.28 7.04 -7.36
C VAL A 172 9.42 6.65 -6.17
N TYR A 173 8.20 7.17 -6.08
CA TYR A 173 7.25 6.84 -5.03
C TYR A 173 6.89 5.34 -5.01
N THR A 174 6.65 4.73 -6.18
CA THR A 174 6.32 3.30 -6.25
C THR A 174 7.50 2.39 -5.92
N VAL A 175 8.73 2.79 -6.25
CA VAL A 175 9.94 2.03 -5.89
C VAL A 175 10.03 1.76 -4.39
N PHE A 176 9.58 2.70 -3.55
CA PHE A 176 9.56 2.49 -2.09
C PHE A 176 8.62 1.35 -1.67
N ALA A 177 7.46 1.20 -2.32
CA ALA A 177 6.56 0.08 -2.06
C ALA A 177 7.17 -1.24 -2.55
N ASP A 178 7.74 -1.26 -3.75
CA ASP A 178 8.35 -2.48 -4.31
C ASP A 178 9.51 -2.98 -3.45
N VAL A 179 10.38 -2.06 -2.99
CA VAL A 179 11.49 -2.38 -2.08
C VAL A 179 10.95 -2.91 -0.75
N SER A 180 9.90 -2.29 -0.21
CA SER A 180 9.26 -2.79 1.01
C SER A 180 8.76 -4.23 0.82
N PHE A 181 7.99 -4.49 -0.22
CA PHE A 181 7.41 -5.81 -0.49
C PHE A 181 8.49 -6.88 -0.68
N PHE A 182 9.58 -6.52 -1.37
CA PHE A 182 10.74 -7.39 -1.52
C PHE A 182 11.44 -7.69 -0.18
N MET A 183 11.67 -6.66 0.63
CA MET A 183 12.39 -6.81 1.90
C MET A 183 11.58 -7.53 2.98
N VAL A 184 10.25 -7.42 2.97
CA VAL A 184 9.38 -8.02 3.99
C VAL A 184 9.56 -9.54 4.06
N GLY A 185 9.73 -10.22 2.94
CA GLY A 185 9.93 -11.68 2.92
C GLY A 185 11.10 -12.13 3.80
N PRO A 186 12.36 -11.75 3.48
CA PRO A 186 13.52 -12.14 4.28
C PRO A 186 13.48 -11.59 5.72
N VAL A 187 13.09 -10.32 5.91
CA VAL A 187 13.11 -9.65 7.22
C VAL A 187 12.08 -10.28 8.16
N ALA A 188 10.82 -10.39 7.72
CA ALA A 188 9.79 -11.02 8.53
C ALA A 188 10.03 -12.53 8.69
N GLY A 189 10.59 -13.21 7.67
CA GLY A 189 11.00 -14.61 7.79
C GLY A 189 12.04 -14.84 8.89
N ALA A 190 13.05 -13.97 9.01
CA ALA A 190 14.02 -14.03 10.10
C ALA A 190 13.35 -13.80 11.47
N VAL A 191 12.38 -12.88 11.55
CA VAL A 191 11.60 -12.60 12.77
C VAL A 191 10.74 -13.80 13.19
N ILE A 192 10.18 -14.56 12.23
CA ILE A 192 9.48 -15.82 12.50
C ILE A 192 10.44 -16.84 13.10
N GLY A 193 11.63 -16.98 12.52
CA GLY A 193 12.62 -17.96 12.97
C GLY A 193 13.02 -17.78 14.44
N ALA A 194 13.03 -16.55 14.94
CA ALA A 194 13.39 -16.24 16.32
C ALA A 194 12.19 -16.22 17.30
N PHE A 195 11.01 -15.73 16.87
CA PHE A 195 9.91 -15.39 17.78
C PHE A 195 8.55 -16.03 17.40
N GLY A 196 8.51 -16.89 16.37
CA GLY A 196 7.31 -17.58 15.89
C GLY A 196 6.43 -16.74 14.94
N TYR A 197 5.35 -17.32 14.42
CA TYR A 197 4.55 -16.67 13.36
C TYR A 197 3.76 -15.44 13.82
N ALA A 198 3.39 -15.35 15.09
CA ALA A 198 2.66 -14.20 15.60
C ALA A 198 3.52 -12.91 15.61
N SER A 199 4.83 -13.01 15.76
CA SER A 199 5.74 -11.86 15.84
C SER A 199 5.79 -11.05 14.54
N VAL A 200 5.47 -11.67 13.40
CA VAL A 200 5.37 -10.99 12.09
C VAL A 200 4.31 -9.90 12.11
N PHE A 201 3.14 -10.19 12.69
CA PHE A 201 2.07 -9.20 12.79
C PHE A 201 2.43 -8.09 13.78
N LEU A 202 3.20 -8.41 14.83
CA LEU A 202 3.73 -7.38 15.72
C LEU A 202 4.76 -6.48 15.01
N PHE A 203 5.68 -7.06 14.24
CA PHE A 203 6.63 -6.32 13.42
C PHE A 203 5.91 -5.42 12.41
N ALA A 204 4.92 -5.97 11.71
CA ALA A 204 4.07 -5.20 10.81
C ALA A 204 3.33 -4.06 11.52
N LEU A 205 2.78 -4.31 12.73
CA LEU A 205 2.12 -3.28 13.52
C LEU A 205 3.08 -2.13 13.85
N LEU A 206 4.31 -2.44 14.28
CA LEU A 206 5.32 -1.42 14.56
C LEU A 206 5.67 -0.60 13.30
N CYS A 207 5.79 -1.24 12.13
CA CYS A 207 6.00 -0.54 10.87
C CYS A 207 4.82 0.36 10.51
N VAL A 208 3.58 -0.11 10.62
CA VAL A 208 2.37 0.69 10.32
C VAL A 208 2.24 1.86 11.30
N LEU A 209 2.57 1.69 12.58
CA LEU A 209 2.60 2.78 13.56
C LEU A 209 3.71 3.79 13.26
N ALA A 210 4.87 3.34 12.78
CA ALA A 210 5.93 4.24 12.31
C ALA A 210 5.48 5.03 11.07
N ALA A 211 4.78 4.39 10.12
CA ALA A 211 4.15 5.05 8.98
C ALA A 211 3.14 6.11 9.44
N LEU A 212 2.27 5.77 10.39
CA LEU A 212 1.31 6.71 10.98
C LEU A 212 2.01 7.91 11.60
N THR A 213 3.10 7.69 12.33
CA THR A 213 3.92 8.76 12.94
C THR A 213 4.51 9.68 11.87
N ILE A 214 5.06 9.12 10.78
CA ILE A 214 5.57 9.90 9.64
C ILE A 214 4.45 10.75 9.02
N VAL A 215 3.27 10.17 8.78
CA VAL A 215 2.11 10.87 8.22
C VAL A 215 1.63 11.99 9.15
N LEU A 216 1.63 11.77 10.47
CA LEU A 216 1.29 12.80 11.46
C LEU A 216 2.28 13.97 11.46
N ILE A 217 3.58 13.68 11.40
CA ILE A 217 4.63 14.71 11.32
C ILE A 217 4.49 15.51 10.01
N LEU A 218 4.29 14.84 8.88
CA LEU A 218 4.13 15.49 7.58
C LEU A 218 2.85 16.35 7.53
N ALA A 219 1.75 15.87 8.10
CA ALA A 219 0.50 16.62 8.19
C ALA A 219 0.67 17.89 9.05
N ARG A 220 1.40 17.79 10.17
CA ARG A 220 1.70 18.94 11.03
C ARG A 220 2.56 19.99 10.31
N ASN A 221 3.56 19.55 9.56
CA ASN A 221 4.43 20.46 8.80
C ASN A 221 3.70 21.14 7.62
N LYS A 222 2.67 20.52 7.04
CA LYS A 222 1.79 21.18 6.04
C LYS A 222 0.91 22.27 6.66
N SER A 223 0.64 22.19 7.97
CA SER A 223 -0.26 23.09 8.69
C SER A 223 0.41 24.39 9.17
N HIS A 224 1.75 24.45 9.16
CA HIS A 224 2.51 25.68 9.38
C HIS A 224 2.97 26.23 8.02
N PRO A 225 2.19 27.12 7.37
CA PRO A 225 2.74 27.90 6.29
C PRO A 225 3.87 28.74 6.88
N VAL A 226 5.02 28.69 6.25
CA VAL A 226 6.14 29.61 6.47
C VAL A 226 5.63 31.03 6.20
N LEU A 227 5.09 31.68 7.23
CA LEU A 227 4.82 33.12 7.30
C LEU A 227 6.09 33.86 7.80
N ALA A 228 7.26 33.47 7.29
CA ALA A 228 8.52 34.12 7.66
C ALA A 228 9.57 33.89 6.57
N SER A 229 9.56 34.73 5.54
CA SER A 229 10.76 35.35 4.93
C SER A 229 10.42 36.02 3.58
N VAL A 230 9.54 37.01 3.58
CA VAL A 230 9.62 38.15 2.66
C VAL A 230 9.11 39.36 3.45
N ASP A 231 10.02 39.99 4.17
CA ASP A 231 10.05 41.42 4.49
C ASP A 231 11.53 41.80 4.62
#